data_AF-A0A7L6AAA3-F1
#
_entry.id   AF-A0A7L6AAA3-F1
#
_cell.length_a   1.000
_cell.length_b   1.000
_cell.length_c   1.000
_cell.angle_alpha   90.00
_cell.angle_beta   90.00
_cell.angle_gamma   90.00
#
_symmetry.space_group_name_H-M   'P 1'
#
loop_
_entity.id
_entity.type
_entity.pdbx_description
1 polymer ?
#
loop_
_entity_poly.entity_id
_entity_poly.type
_entity_poly.pdbx_seq_one_letter_code
_entity_poly.pdbx_strand_id
1 'polypeptide(L)'
;MSLPVANCSDLVIIKRPRGVLPGYGGFYLNAVVDSRIAAGRVGVALAHFNTKSVAKLPVPVPPMAEQVRIVLEVERRLSVAATVEAEVALNLERARSARQALLRTMFSGQVSELHG
;
A
#
# COMPACT_ATOMS: atom_id res chain seq x y z
N MET A 1 -15.00 0.79 -6.06
CA MET A 1 -13.60 0.34 -5.89
C MET A 1 -13.66 -1.08 -5.32
N SER A 2 -13.39 -2.09 -6.13
CA SER A 2 -13.34 -3.50 -5.67
C SER A 2 -12.03 -3.70 -4.93
N LEU A 3 -12.07 -4.11 -3.66
CA LEU A 3 -10.86 -4.59 -3.00
C LEU A 3 -10.41 -5.85 -3.74
N PRO A 4 -9.13 -5.99 -4.14
CA PRO A 4 -8.63 -7.24 -4.68
C PRO A 4 -8.95 -8.36 -3.70
N VAL A 5 -9.32 -9.54 -4.21
CA VAL A 5 -9.69 -10.71 -3.39
C VAL A 5 -8.54 -11.03 -2.43
N ALA A 6 -8.66 -10.57 -1.19
CA ALA A 6 -7.72 -10.87 -0.12
C ALA A 6 -8.24 -12.12 0.59
N ASN A 7 -7.52 -13.23 0.48
CA ASN A 7 -7.76 -14.40 1.31
C ASN A 7 -7.21 -14.11 2.71
N CYS A 8 -8.09 -14.07 3.71
CA CYS A 8 -7.73 -13.94 5.12
C CYS A 8 -8.04 -15.26 5.81
N SER A 9 -6.99 -16.01 6.18
CA SER A 9 -7.14 -17.28 6.89
C SER A 9 -7.39 -17.10 8.39
N ASP A 10 -6.88 -16.03 8.99
CA ASP A 10 -6.94 -15.76 10.43
C ASP A 10 -7.27 -14.27 10.69
N LEU A 11 -8.31 -13.98 11.49
CA LEU A 11 -8.65 -12.62 11.95
C LEU A 11 -8.49 -12.51 13.47
N VAL A 12 -7.67 -11.56 13.93
CA VAL A 12 -7.51 -11.24 15.36
C VAL A 12 -8.00 -9.83 15.65
N ILE A 13 -8.98 -9.70 16.55
CA ILE A 13 -9.49 -8.41 17.00
C ILE A 13 -8.81 -8.04 18.33
N ILE A 14 -8.20 -6.86 18.37
CA ILE A 14 -7.48 -6.35 19.54
C ILE A 14 -8.29 -5.22 20.18
N LYS A 15 -8.55 -5.32 21.49
CA LYS A 15 -9.10 -4.20 22.24
C LYS A 15 -8.06 -3.09 22.35
N ARG A 16 -8.42 -1.88 21.93
CA ARG A 16 -7.53 -0.72 21.96
C ARG A 16 -6.97 -0.48 23.38
N PRO A 17 -5.63 -0.46 23.56
CA PRO A 17 -5.02 -0.06 24.81
C PRO A 17 -5.33 1.40 25.16
N ARG A 18 -5.45 1.72 26.45
CA ARG A 18 -5.61 3.11 26.90
C ARG A 18 -4.34 3.90 26.57
N GLY A 19 -4.49 5.17 26.19
CA GLY A 19 -3.36 6.04 25.85
C GLY A 19 -2.72 5.78 24.48
N VAL A 20 -3.31 4.92 23.64
CA VAL A 20 -2.84 4.69 22.27
C VAL A 20 -3.84 5.30 21.28
N LEU A 21 -3.34 6.20 20.42
CA LEU A 21 -4.07 6.73 19.28
C LEU A 21 -4.26 5.63 18.23
N PRO A 22 -5.46 5.48 17.65
CA PRO A 22 -5.73 4.44 16.65
C PRO A 22 -4.78 4.48 15.45
N GLY A 23 -4.53 5.67 14.88
CA GLY A 23 -3.61 5.84 13.76
C GLY A 23 -2.19 5.41 14.11
N TYR A 24 -1.69 5.83 15.27
CA TYR A 24 -0.36 5.43 15.74
C TYR A 24 -0.25 3.91 15.94
N GLY A 25 -1.24 3.30 16.62
CA GLY A 25 -1.27 1.85 16.82
C GLY A 25 -1.31 1.08 15.50
N GLY A 26 -2.12 1.53 14.54
CA GLY A 26 -2.18 0.94 13.20
C GLY A 26 -0.86 1.03 12.44
N PHE A 27 -0.26 2.23 12.37
CA PHE A 27 1.03 2.43 11.69
C PHE A 27 2.16 1.65 12.37
N TYR A 28 2.21 1.63 13.70
CA TYR A 28 3.21 0.86 14.43
C TYR A 28 3.07 -0.64 14.14
N LEU A 29 1.85 -1.19 14.24
CA LEU A 29 1.61 -2.59 13.94
C LEU A 29 2.02 -2.95 12.51
N ASN A 30 1.63 -2.13 11.53
CA ASN A 30 2.04 -2.34 10.14
C ASN A 30 3.57 -2.31 9.98
N ALA A 31 4.27 -1.40 10.67
CA ALA A 31 5.72 -1.30 10.60
C ALA A 31 6.45 -2.50 11.23
N VAL A 32 5.95 -3.05 12.33
CA VAL A 32 6.61 -4.18 13.01
C VAL A 32 6.23 -5.54 12.44
N VAL A 33 5.05 -5.66 11.82
CA VAL A 33 4.58 -6.91 11.20
C VAL A 33 5.56 -7.42 10.16
N ASP A 34 6.11 -6.57 9.29
CA ASP A 34 7.09 -7.00 8.28
C ASP A 34 8.39 -7.54 8.90
N SER A 35 8.92 -6.84 9.91
CA SER A 35 10.16 -7.26 10.59
C SER A 35 10.02 -8.58 11.37
N ARG A 36 8.81 -8.89 11.87
CA ARG A 36 8.56 -10.04 12.76
C ARG A 36 7.97 -11.24 12.02
N ILE A 37 7.15 -11.04 10.99
CA ILE A 37 6.69 -12.13 10.13
C ILE A 37 7.84 -12.66 9.27
N ALA A 38 8.75 -11.80 8.78
CA ALA A 38 9.95 -12.26 8.07
C ALA A 38 10.85 -13.13 8.95
N ALA A 39 11.00 -12.79 10.24
CA ALA A 39 11.79 -13.57 11.21
C ALA A 39 11.10 -14.87 11.69
N GLY A 40 9.78 -15.01 11.48
CA GLY A 40 8.99 -16.18 11.85
C GLY A 40 8.65 -17.11 10.68
N ARG A 41 9.18 -16.86 9.47
CA ARG A 41 8.96 -17.72 8.30
C ARG A 41 9.68 -19.06 8.46
N VAL A 42 8.97 -20.07 8.94
CA VAL A 42 9.34 -21.47 8.75
C VAL A 42 8.51 -22.01 7.57
N GLY A 43 9.03 -21.87 6.35
CA GLY A 43 8.42 -22.41 5.12
C GLY A 43 7.18 -21.66 4.58
N VAL A 44 6.42 -22.35 3.70
CA VAL A 44 5.23 -21.86 2.96
C VAL A 44 4.02 -21.60 3.87
N ALA A 45 4.09 -22.03 5.14
CA ALA A 45 3.07 -21.74 6.15
C ALA A 45 3.35 -20.36 6.78
N LEU A 46 2.46 -19.40 6.52
CA LEU A 46 2.41 -18.16 7.29
C LEU A 46 2.29 -18.54 8.77
N ALA A 47 3.22 -18.10 9.62
CA ALA A 47 3.14 -18.37 11.05
C ALA A 47 1.78 -17.91 11.57
N HIS A 48 0.95 -18.84 12.07
CA HIS A 48 -0.40 -18.54 12.55
C HIS A 48 -0.39 -17.32 13.47
N PHE A 49 -0.93 -16.21 12.98
CA PHE A 49 -1.00 -14.95 13.71
C PHE A 49 -2.13 -15.05 14.73
N ASN A 50 -1.85 -15.69 15.86
CA ASN A 50 -2.84 -15.95 16.90
C ASN A 50 -2.83 -14.90 18.02
N THR A 51 -3.89 -14.88 18.82
CA THR A 51 -4.08 -13.95 19.94
C THR A 51 -2.92 -13.95 20.95
N LYS A 52 -2.30 -15.12 21.22
CA LYS A 52 -1.16 -15.24 22.14
C LYS A 52 0.09 -14.55 21.61
N SER A 53 0.34 -14.63 20.31
CA SER A 53 1.49 -14.01 19.65
C SER A 53 1.32 -12.49 19.63
N VAL A 54 0.11 -12.02 19.32
CA VAL A 54 -0.27 -10.61 19.34
C VAL A 54 -0.13 -10.00 20.74
N ALA A 55 -0.59 -10.70 21.78
CA ALA A 55 -0.52 -10.23 23.16
C ALA A 55 0.92 -10.00 23.68
N LYS A 56 1.92 -10.62 23.05
CA LYS A 56 3.34 -10.49 23.41
C LYS A 56 4.06 -9.38 22.64
N LEU A 57 3.40 -8.71 21.69
CA LEU A 57 4.03 -7.65 20.91
C LEU A 57 4.31 -6.44 21.82
N PRO A 58 5.57 -6.00 21.97
CA PRO A 58 5.86 -4.78 22.68
C PRO A 58 5.37 -3.60 21.85
N VAL A 59 4.47 -2.80 22.41
CA VAL A 59 3.99 -1.56 21.80
C VAL A 59 4.54 -0.38 22.61
N PRO A 60 5.47 0.43 22.05
CA PRO A 60 5.92 1.64 22.69
C PRO A 60 4.76 2.63 22.72
N VAL A 61 4.49 3.20 23.90
CA VAL A 61 3.43 4.18 24.11
C VAL A 61 4.07 5.53 24.45
N PRO A 62 4.51 6.31 23.45
CA PRO A 62 5.06 7.64 23.69
C PRO A 62 3.95 8.61 24.16
N PRO A 63 4.29 9.83 24.61
CA PRO A 63 3.31 10.83 24.99
C PRO A 63 2.32 11.13 23.86
N MET A 64 1.09 11.54 24.21
CA MET A 64 0.01 11.77 23.22
C MET A 64 0.41 12.76 22.12
N ALA A 65 1.10 13.84 22.46
CA ALA A 65 1.58 14.82 21.48
C ALA A 65 2.54 14.20 20.45
N GLU A 66 3.39 13.27 20.89
CA GLU A 66 4.33 12.57 20.02
C GLU A 66 3.61 11.57 19.12
N GLN A 67 2.60 10.87 19.64
CA GLN A 67 1.76 10.00 18.82
C GLN A 67 1.05 10.78 17.70
N VAL A 68 0.49 11.96 18.01
CA VAL A 68 -0.13 12.84 17.01
C VAL A 68 0.90 13.26 15.96
N ARG A 69 2.08 13.71 16.39
CA ARG A 69 3.15 14.15 15.48
C ARG A 69 3.57 13.04 14.52
N ILE A 70 3.73 11.81 15.02
CA ILE A 70 4.08 10.64 14.20
C ILE A 70 2.97 10.36 13.18
N VAL A 71 1.70 10.33 13.61
CA VAL A 71 0.57 10.07 12.71
C VAL A 71 0.53 11.09 11.57
N LEU A 72 0.63 12.38 11.89
CA LEU A 72 0.61 13.44 10.89
C LEU A 72 1.75 13.34 9.88
N GLU A 73 2.96 13.02 10.34
CA GLU A 73 4.10 12.88 9.44
C GLU A 73 3.98 11.65 8.53
N VAL A 74 3.46 10.53 9.05
CA VAL A 74 3.19 9.33 8.24
C VAL A 74 2.12 9.62 7.19
N GLU A 75 1.00 10.22 7.58
CA GLU A 75 -0.08 10.58 6.66
C GLU A 75 0.40 11.56 5.58
N ARG A 76 1.21 12.56 5.96
CA ARG A 76 1.81 13.50 5.00
C ARG A 76 2.65 12.77 3.95
N ARG A 77 3.49 11.82 4.37
CA ARG A 77 4.33 11.03 3.46
C ARG A 77 3.50 10.13 2.54
N LEU A 78 2.50 9.45 3.10
CA LEU A 78 1.59 8.60 2.32
C LEU A 78 0.80 9.42 1.30
N SER A 79 0.38 10.64 1.66
CA SER A 79 -0.30 11.54 0.73
C SER A 79 0.61 11.93 -0.45
N VAL A 80 1.88 12.25 -0.20
CA VAL A 80 2.85 12.53 -1.27
C VAL A 80 3.03 11.30 -2.17
N ALA A 81 3.19 10.12 -1.58
CA ALA A 81 3.32 8.88 -2.35
C ALA A 81 2.10 8.61 -3.23
N ALA A 82 0.88 8.76 -2.70
CA ALA A 82 -0.36 8.60 -3.45
C ALA A 82 -0.47 9.59 -4.62
N THR A 83 -0.05 10.85 -4.44
CA THR A 83 0.01 11.83 -5.54
C THR A 83 0.97 11.38 -6.64
N VAL A 84 2.18 10.95 -6.27
CA VAL A 84 3.17 10.47 -7.25
C VAL A 84 2.66 9.23 -8.00
N GLU A 85 2.04 8.27 -7.31
CA GLU A 85 1.45 7.09 -7.93
C GLU A 85 0.37 7.47 -8.95
N ALA A 86 -0.49 8.43 -8.62
CA ALA A 86 -1.53 8.91 -9.52
C ALA A 86 -0.95 9.61 -10.77
N GLU A 87 0.09 10.42 -10.60
CA GLU A 87 0.79 11.08 -11.72
C GLU A 87 1.46 10.07 -12.64
N VAL A 88 2.12 9.05 -12.08
CA VAL A 88 2.74 7.96 -12.86
C VAL A 88 1.67 7.21 -13.66
N ALA A 89 0.55 6.85 -13.04
CA ALA A 89 -0.54 6.15 -13.71
C ALA A 89 -1.12 6.99 -14.87
N LEU A 90 -1.35 8.27 -14.65
CA LEU A 90 -1.84 9.19 -15.68
C LEU A 90 -0.86 9.34 -16.85
N ASN A 91 0.43 9.49 -16.56
CA ASN A 91 1.45 9.63 -17.60
C ASN A 91 1.64 8.35 -18.42
N LEU A 92 1.52 7.18 -17.77
CA LEU A 92 1.54 5.89 -18.47
C LEU A 92 0.38 5.78 -19.47
N GLU A 93 -0.82 6.23 -19.09
CA GLU A 93 -1.97 6.20 -19.98
C GLU A 93 -1.81 7.17 -21.15
N ARG A 94 -1.33 8.40 -20.89
CA ARG A 94 -1.01 9.37 -21.94
C ARG A 94 0.02 8.83 -22.94
N ALA A 95 1.07 8.18 -22.45
CA ALA A 95 2.10 7.58 -23.30
C ALA A 95 1.51 6.47 -24.20
N ARG A 96 0.59 5.65 -23.66
CA ARG A 96 -0.12 4.63 -24.43
C ARG A 96 -1.00 5.24 -25.52
N SER A 97 -1.80 6.25 -25.20
CA SER A 97 -2.66 6.93 -26.17
C SER A 97 -1.84 7.62 -27.27
N ALA A 98 -0.75 8.29 -26.90
CA ALA A 98 0.16 8.92 -27.87
C ALA A 98 0.78 7.90 -28.83
N ARG A 99 1.24 6.75 -28.30
CA ARG A 99 1.75 5.65 -29.12
C ARG A 99 0.70 5.12 -30.10
N GLN A 100 -0.53 4.92 -29.64
CA GLN A 100 -1.63 4.45 -30.50
C GLN A 100 -1.99 5.46 -31.59
N ALA A 101 -2.02 6.76 -31.27
CA ALA A 101 -2.28 7.82 -32.23
C ALA A 101 -1.20 7.87 -33.32
N LEU A 102 0.09 7.82 -32.94
CA LEU A 102 1.20 7.77 -33.89
C LEU A 102 1.12 6.56 -34.83
N LEU A 103 0.87 5.37 -34.28
CA LEU A 103 0.70 4.16 -35.09
C LEU A 103 -0.46 4.31 -36.08
N ARG A 104 -1.62 4.81 -35.62
CA ARG A 104 -2.77 5.07 -36.51
C ARG A 104 -2.40 6.01 -37.65
N THR A 105 -1.72 7.12 -37.36
CA THR A 105 -1.32 8.09 -38.37
C THR A 105 -0.33 7.51 -39.39
N MET A 106 0.68 6.76 -38.95
CA MET A 106 1.65 6.12 -39.85
C MET A 106 0.97 5.13 -40.80
N PHE A 107 0.09 4.27 -40.29
CA PHE A 107 -0.60 3.28 -41.12
C PHE A 107 -1.73 3.88 -41.97
N SER A 108 -2.36 4.99 -41.55
CA SER A 108 -3.33 5.69 -42.42
C SER A 108 -2.67 6.46 -43.56
N GLY A 109 -1.47 7.00 -43.35
CA GLY A 109 -0.71 7.71 -44.39
C GLY A 109 -0.11 6.78 -45.45
N GLN A 110 0.35 5.59 -45.06
CA GLN A 110 0.93 4.61 -45.99
C GLN A 110 -0.09 3.98 -46.95
N VAL A 111 -1.37 3.93 -46.60
CA VAL A 111 -2.42 3.35 -47.47
C VAL A 111 -2.86 4.34 -48.56
N SER A 112 -2.67 5.64 -48.35
CA SER A 112 -3.04 6.69 -49.32
C SER A 112 -2.03 6.86 -50.46
N GLU A 113 -0.77 6.44 -50.31
CA GLU A 113 0.26 6.53 -51.36
C GLU A 113 0.30 5.29 -52.29
N LEU A 114 -0.40 4.20 -51.95
CA LEU A 114 -0.42 2.95 -52.73
C LEU A 114 -1.59 2.85 -53.74
N HIS A 115 -2.41 3.90 -53.89
CA HIS A 115 -3.55 3.95 -54.83
C HIS A 115 -3.51 5.17 -55.79
N GLY A 116 -2.33 5.76 -56.00
CA GLY A 116 -2.09 6.83 -56.98
C GLY A 116 -1.35 6.35 -58.21
#